data_AF-A0A7X7QSG3-F1
#
_entry.id   AF-A0A7X7QSG3-F1
#
_cell.length_a   1.000
_cell.length_b   1.000
_cell.length_c   1.000
_cell.angle_alpha   90.00
_cell.angle_beta   90.00
_cell.angle_gamma   90.00
#
_symmetry.space_group_name_H-M   'P 1'
#
loop_
_entity.id
_entity.type
_entity.pdbx_description
1 polymer ?
#
loop_
_entity_poly.entity_id
_entity_poly.type
_entity_poly.pdbx_seq_one_letter_code
_entity_poly.pdbx_strand_id
1 'polypeptide(L)' 'MVSPISTALAGLNRARENLNSSAEKVARGNIDVDTLVDAKVAAQDVKVQAKNLSLMLKRDKEILDILA' A
#
# COMPACT_ATOMS: atom_id res chain seq x y z
N MET A 1 -8.36 -18.39 10.05
CA MET A 1 -8.93 -17.11 9.56
C MET A 1 -7.77 -16.12 9.46
N VAL A 2 -7.56 -15.48 8.31
CA VAL A 2 -6.50 -14.45 8.16
C VAL A 2 -7.02 -13.17 8.80
N SER A 3 -6.25 -12.57 9.72
CA SER A 3 -6.64 -11.31 10.37
C SER A 3 -6.80 -10.19 9.32
N PRO A 4 -7.82 -9.32 9.44
CA PRO A 4 -7.97 -8.14 8.58
C PRO A 4 -6.71 -7.29 8.48
N ILE A 5 -5.92 -7.18 9.57
CA ILE A 5 -4.62 -6.49 9.58
C ILE A 5 -3.62 -7.22 8.67
N SER A 6 -3.53 -8.54 8.74
CA SER A 6 -2.63 -9.33 7.90
C SER A 6 -2.95 -9.19 6.42
N THR A 7 -4.24 -9.14 6.06
CA THR A 7 -4.69 -8.90 4.68
C THR A 7 -4.33 -7.48 4.22
N ALA A 8 -4.54 -6.46 5.07
CA ALA A 8 -4.17 -5.08 4.77
C ALA A 8 -2.65 -4.90 4.60
N LEU A 9 -1.85 -5.57 5.45
CA LEU A 9 -0.39 -5.57 5.35
C LEU A 9 0.11 -6.25 4.07
N ALA A 10 -0.48 -7.38 3.70
CA ALA A 10 -0.16 -8.07 2.44
C ALA A 10 -0.53 -7.24 1.20
N GLY A 11 -1.62 -6.45 1.27
CA GLY A 11 -1.97 -5.49 0.23
C GLY A 11 -0.95 -4.35 0.11
N LEU A 12 -0.53 -3.78 1.24
CA LEU A 12 0.48 -2.72 1.27
C LEU A 12 1.83 -3.20 0.74
N ASN A 13 2.27 -4.41 1.09
CA ASN A 13 3.54 -4.96 0.60
C ASN A 13 3.52 -5.12 -0.93
N ARG A 14 2.43 -5.65 -1.51
CA ARG A 14 2.27 -5.75 -2.96
C ARG A 14 2.27 -4.38 -3.65
N ALA A 15 1.58 -3.40 -3.08
CA ALA A 15 1.58 -2.04 -3.63
C ALA A 15 3.00 -1.41 -3.62
N ARG A 16 3.79 -1.68 -2.58
CA ARG A 16 5.19 -1.22 -2.49
C ARG A 16 6.10 -1.91 -3.51
N GLU A 17 5.93 -3.21 -3.73
CA GLU A 17 6.66 -3.95 -4.76
C GLU A 17 6.38 -3.39 -6.16
N ASN A 18 5.10 -3.10 -6.46
CA ASN A 18 4.71 -2.47 -7.72
C ASN A 18 5.32 -1.08 -7.89
N LEU A 19 5.32 -0.25 -6.84
CA LEU A 19 5.96 1.06 -6.87
C LEU A 19 7.46 0.94 -7.10
N ASN A 20 8.14 0.01 -6.43
CA ASN A 20 9.58 -0.22 -6.63
C ASN A 20 9.87 -0.66 -8.07
N SER A 21 9.08 -1.58 -8.63
CA SER A 21 9.23 -2.00 -10.02
C SER A 21 9.06 -0.83 -11.00
N SER A 22 8.05 0.03 -10.80
CA SER A 22 7.84 1.22 -11.61
C SER A 22 8.97 2.24 -11.43
N ALA A 23 9.46 2.46 -10.21
CA ALA A 23 10.57 3.36 -9.93
C ALA A 23 11.88 2.89 -10.58
N GLU A 24 12.15 1.58 -10.58
CA GLU A 24 13.30 1.00 -11.29
C GLU A 24 13.23 1.24 -12.80
N LYS A 25 12.04 1.14 -13.41
CA LYS A 25 11.86 1.43 -14.84
C LYS A 25 12.17 2.89 -15.16
N VAL A 26 11.73 3.82 -14.30
CA VAL A 26 12.06 5.25 -14.42
C VAL A 26 13.57 5.48 -14.26
N ALA A 27 14.19 4.87 -13.25
CA ALA A 27 15.62 5.03 -12.97
C ALA A 27 16.53 4.50 -14.10
N ARG A 28 16.08 3.50 -14.85
CA ARG A 28 16.78 2.96 -16.04
C ARG A 28 16.68 3.86 -17.28
N GLY A 29 16.04 5.03 -17.17
CA GLY A 29 15.95 6.02 -18.25
C GLY A 29 14.80 5.77 -19.24
N ASN A 30 13.90 4.83 -18.96
CA ASN A 30 12.72 4.57 -19.79
C ASN A 30 11.58 5.52 -19.40
N ILE A 31 11.81 6.82 -19.58
CA ILE A 31 10.92 7.90 -19.15
C ILE A 31 9.96 8.25 -20.30
N ASP A 32 8.94 7.42 -20.45
CA ASP A 32 7.75 7.77 -21.22
C ASP A 32 6.65 8.29 -20.28
N VAL A 33 5.68 9.03 -20.83
CA VAL A 33 4.50 9.52 -20.11
C VAL A 33 3.77 8.36 -19.44
N ASP A 34 3.66 7.22 -20.11
CA ASP A 34 3.02 6.02 -19.59
C ASP A 34 3.74 5.49 -18.34
N THR A 35 5.09 5.44 -18.34
CA THR A 35 5.87 5.00 -17.18
C THR A 35 5.68 5.93 -15.98
N LEU A 36 5.55 7.25 -16.21
CA LEU A 36 5.31 8.22 -15.14
C LEU A 36 3.88 8.11 -14.57
N VAL A 37 2.89 7.86 -15.44
CA VAL A 37 1.51 7.60 -15.01
C VAL A 37 1.44 6.33 -14.17
N ASP A 38 2.08 5.25 -14.60
CA ASP A 38 2.15 3.99 -13.86
C ASP A 38 2.80 4.16 -12.48
N ALA A 39 3.92 4.89 -12.40
CA ALA A 39 4.58 5.18 -11.14
C ALA A 39 3.68 6.00 -10.20
N LYS A 40 2.93 6.97 -10.73
CA LYS A 40 1.97 7.78 -9.96
C LYS A 40 0.80 6.94 -9.45
N VAL A 41 0.24 6.06 -10.29
CA VAL A 41 -0.84 5.16 -9.90
C VAL A 41 -0.36 4.20 -8.81
N ALA A 42 0.83 3.61 -8.96
CA ALA A 42 1.43 2.76 -7.94
C ALA A 42 1.65 3.50 -6.61
N ALA A 43 2.11 4.75 -6.65
CA ALA A 43 2.27 5.57 -5.44
C ALA A 43 0.92 5.90 -4.78
N GLN A 44 -0.13 6.15 -5.58
CA GLN A 44 -1.49 6.32 -5.06
C GLN A 44 -2.00 5.03 -4.40
N ASP A 45 -1.74 3.87 -5.00
CA ASP A 45 -2.15 2.58 -4.43
C ASP A 45 -1.47 2.34 -3.07
N VAL A 46 -0.16 2.58 -2.94
CA VAL A 46 0.55 2.53 -1.64
C VAL A 46 -0.12 3.44 -0.61
N LYS A 47 -0.49 4.66 -0.99
CA LYS A 47 -1.17 5.61 -0.09
C LYS A 47 -2.53 5.11 0.36
N VAL A 48 -3.31 4.49 -0.53
CA VAL A 48 -4.62 3.90 -0.20
C VAL A 48 -4.46 2.71 0.72
N GLN A 49 -3.55 1.78 0.43
CA GLN A 49 -3.32 0.62 1.28
C GLN A 49 -2.78 0.99 2.66
N ALA A 50 -1.90 2.01 2.76
CA ALA A 50 -1.42 2.52 4.03
C ALA A 50 -2.55 3.12 4.89
N LYS A 51 -3.49 3.84 4.26
CA LYS A 51 -4.70 4.33 4.95
C LYS A 51 -5.59 3.19 5.43
N ASN A 52 -5.79 2.17 4.60
CA ASN A 52 -6.58 1.00 4.97
C ASN A 52 -5.98 0.26 6.16
N LEU A 53 -4.66 0.03 6.16
CA LEU A 53 -3.96 -0.58 7.29
C LEU A 53 -4.11 0.24 8.57
N SER A 54 -3.89 1.56 8.51
CA SER A 54 -4.09 2.45 9.67
C SER A 54 -5.53 2.41 10.20
N LEU A 55 -6.52 2.36 9.31
CA LEU A 55 -7.93 2.26 9.71
C LEU A 55 -8.22 0.93 10.43
N MET A 56 -7.69 -0.19 9.92
CA MET A 56 -7.84 -1.50 10.55
C MET A 56 -7.17 -1.55 11.93
N LEU A 57 -5.95 -1.02 12.05
CA LEU A 57 -5.25 -0.91 13.34
C LEU A 57 -6.03 -0.06 14.36
N LYS A 58 -6.66 1.03 13.90
CA LYS A 58 -7.47 1.89 14.76
C LYS A 58 -8.72 1.17 15.27
N ARG A 59 -9.41 0.43 14.40
CA ARG A 59 -10.55 -0.41 14.77
C ARG A 59 -10.17 -1.51 15.76
N ASP A 60 -9.06 -2.21 15.52
CA ASP A 60 -8.60 -3.25 16.45
C ASP A 60 -8.24 -2.67 17.81
N LYS A 61 -7.64 -1.47 17.87
CA LYS A 61 -7.40 -0.77 19.13
C LYS A 61 -8.71 -0.39 19.84
N GLU A 62 -9.68 0.18 19.14
CA GLU A 62 -10.99 0.53 19.70
C GLU A 62 -11.71 -0.70 20.30
N ILE A 63 -11.61 -1.86 19.63
CA ILE A 63 -12.17 -3.12 20.15
C ILE A 63 -11.47 -3.56 21.44
N LEU A 64 -10.13 -3.50 21.47
CA LEU A 64 -9.36 -3.84 22.67
C LEU A 64 -9.67 -2.89 23.83
N ASP A 65 -9.80 -1.59 23.57
CA ASP A 65 -10.15 -0.58 24.58
C ASP A 65 -11.57 -0.78 25.14
N ILE A 66 -12.52 -1.33 24.37
CA ILE A 66 -13.87 -1.69 24.86
C ILE A 66 -13.84 -2.96 25.74
N LEU A 67 -12.92 -3.88 25.46
CA LEU A 67 -12.82 -5.17 26.16
C LEU A 67 -11.97 -5.09 27.44
N ALA A 68 -11.17 -4.03 27.62
CA ALA A 68 -10.32 -3.77 28.78
C ALA A 68 -11.09 -3.10 29.93
#